data_AF-A0A7Z9ISJ2-F1
#
_entry.id   AF-A0A7Z9ISJ2-F1
#
_cell.length_a   1.000
_cell.length_b   1.000
_cell.length_c   1.000
_cell.angle_alpha   90.00
_cell.angle_beta   90.00
_cell.angle_gamma   90.00
#
_symmetry.space_group_name_H-M   'P 1'
#
loop_
_entity.id
_entity.type
_entity.pdbx_description
1 polymer ?
#
loop_
_entity_poly.entity_id
_entity_poly.type
_entity_poly.pdbx_seq_one_letter_code
_entity_poly.pdbx_strand_id
1 'polypeptide(L)'
;MGGSGLVIQHQVNVISDEKLITQFTEDKFVEELISVKPPFFITLTAREQTAVKIKQDTLPVHSKILRSGMELDLEGFISQAELLFSHTKRLRVRINGLDLDQVSNYNYPIRLKVRSDPPSMTVRWYRPIG
;
A
#
# COMPACT_ATOMS: atom_id res chain seq x y z
N MET A 1 8.37 32.97 25.94
CA MET A 1 7.32 32.56 24.99
C MET A 1 7.89 32.73 23.59
N GLY A 2 7.94 31.79 22.67
CA GLY A 2 7.67 30.35 22.67
C GLY A 2 8.63 29.72 21.65
N GLY A 3 9.07 28.49 21.92
CA GLY A 3 9.97 27.76 21.02
C GLY A 3 9.29 27.50 19.68
N SER A 4 9.85 28.05 18.60
CA SER A 4 9.54 27.57 17.25
C SER A 4 10.28 26.25 17.07
N GLY A 5 9.67 25.16 17.55
CA GLY A 5 10.09 23.82 17.18
C GLY A 5 9.86 23.66 15.69
N LEU A 6 10.93 23.57 14.91
CA LEU A 6 10.87 23.11 13.53
C LEU A 6 10.26 21.71 13.56
N VAL A 7 8.97 21.61 13.23
CA VAL A 7 8.35 20.31 12.94
C VAL A 7 9.02 19.83 11.67
N ILE A 8 9.99 18.91 11.80
CA ILE A 8 10.56 18.21 10.66
C ILE A 8 9.42 17.41 10.04
N GLN A 9 8.79 17.94 9.00
CA GLN A 9 7.87 17.18 8.18
C GLN A 9 8.70 16.14 7.45
N HIS A 10 8.68 14.89 7.93
CA HIS A 10 9.21 13.78 7.16
C HIS A 10 8.41 13.66 5.86
N GLN A 11 8.97 14.18 4.77
CA GLN A 11 8.32 14.21 3.48
C GLN A 11 8.29 12.79 2.92
N VAL A 12 7.17 12.09 3.11
CA VAL A 12 6.97 10.78 2.50
C VAL A 12 6.79 10.96 1.01
N ASN A 13 7.63 10.26 0.23
CA ASN A 13 7.60 10.29 -1.22
C ASN A 13 7.01 9.00 -1.78
N VAL A 14 6.29 9.12 -2.90
CA VAL A 14 5.88 7.96 -3.70
C VAL A 14 7.13 7.24 -4.19
N ILE A 15 7.14 5.92 -4.09
CA ILE A 15 8.27 5.10 -4.56
C ILE A 15 8.09 4.80 -6.04
N SER A 16 9.11 5.15 -6.83
CA SER A 16 9.19 4.77 -8.24
C SER A 16 9.69 3.33 -8.38
N ASP A 17 9.36 2.69 -9.51
CA ASP A 17 9.86 1.34 -9.81
C ASP A 17 11.39 1.31 -9.90
N GLU A 18 12.02 2.36 -10.45
CA GLU A 18 13.49 2.53 -10.47
C GLU A 18 14.07 2.54 -9.05
N LYS A 19 13.48 3.32 -8.13
CA LYS A 19 13.94 3.37 -6.74
C LYS A 19 13.75 2.02 -6.06
N LEU A 20 12.63 1.34 -6.33
CA LEU A 20 12.35 0.02 -5.77
C LEU A 20 13.42 -1.00 -6.17
N ILE A 21 13.85 -1.01 -7.44
CA ILE A 21 14.85 -1.99 -7.93
C ILE A 21 16.31 -1.60 -7.62
N THR A 22 16.62 -0.32 -7.48
CA THR A 22 18.00 0.16 -7.24
C THR A 22 18.35 0.28 -5.76
N GLN A 23 17.36 0.45 -4.88
CA GLN A 23 17.57 0.73 -3.45
C GLN A 23 16.97 -0.32 -2.53
N PHE A 24 16.19 -1.27 -3.04
CA PHE A 24 15.57 -2.30 -2.23
C PHE A 24 15.71 -3.69 -2.86
N THR A 25 15.74 -4.71 -2.00
CA THR A 25 15.65 -6.12 -2.39
C THR A 25 14.40 -6.74 -1.79
N GLU A 26 13.85 -7.77 -2.44
CA GLU A 26 12.78 -8.56 -1.85
C GLU A 26 13.27 -9.20 -0.53
N ASP A 27 12.45 -9.07 0.51
CA ASP A 27 12.69 -9.58 1.85
C ASP A 27 11.82 -10.82 2.12
N LYS A 28 10.54 -10.71 1.79
CA LYS A 28 9.54 -11.76 1.96
C LYS A 28 8.55 -11.74 0.81
N PHE A 29 7.98 -12.90 0.52
CA PHE A 29 6.86 -13.09 -0.39
C PHE A 29 5.82 -14.02 0.22
N VAL A 30 4.54 -13.69 0.03
CA VAL A 30 3.39 -14.52 0.40
C VAL A 30 2.35 -14.45 -0.70
N GLU A 31 1.69 -15.58 -0.95
CA GLU A 31 0.50 -15.71 -1.79
C GLU A 31 -0.57 -16.47 -1.04
N GLU A 32 -1.77 -15.93 -0.98
CA GLU A 32 -2.90 -16.47 -0.23
C GLU A 32 -4.18 -16.36 -1.05
N LEU A 33 -5.03 -17.38 -0.98
CA LEU A 33 -6.40 -17.29 -1.47
C LEU A 33 -7.22 -16.42 -0.51
N ILE A 34 -8.11 -15.60 -1.07
CA ILE A 34 -9.04 -14.77 -0.30
C ILE A 34 -10.47 -15.25 -0.52
N SER A 35 -11.30 -15.18 0.52
CA SER A 35 -12.68 -15.68 0.48
C SER A 35 -13.67 -14.72 -0.19
N VAL A 36 -13.24 -13.49 -0.48
CA VAL A 36 -14.06 -12.46 -1.10
C VAL A 36 -14.06 -12.61 -2.64
N LYS A 37 -15.18 -12.23 -3.26
CA LYS A 37 -15.36 -12.28 -4.72
C LYS A 37 -15.43 -10.86 -5.30
N PRO A 38 -15.06 -10.69 -6.59
CA PRO A 38 -15.21 -9.41 -7.27
C PRO A 38 -16.70 -9.00 -7.39
N PRO A 39 -17.00 -7.69 -7.53
CA PRO A 39 -16.06 -6.58 -7.56
C PRO A 39 -15.37 -6.37 -6.20
N PHE A 40 -14.08 -6.06 -6.27
CA PHE A 40 -13.24 -5.79 -5.12
C PHE A 40 -13.17 -4.30 -4.86
N PHE A 41 -13.24 -3.93 -3.59
CA PHE A 41 -13.13 -2.57 -3.07
C PHE A 41 -12.06 -2.56 -2.00
N ILE A 42 -11.00 -1.76 -2.21
CA ILE A 42 -9.93 -1.61 -1.23
C ILE A 42 -10.12 -0.31 -0.46
N THR A 43 -10.09 -0.39 0.86
CA THR A 43 -10.10 0.76 1.76
C THR A 43 -8.75 0.85 2.48
N LEU A 44 -8.18 2.05 2.49
CA LEU A 44 -6.92 2.36 3.17
C LEU A 44 -7.18 3.36 4.29
N THR A 45 -6.90 2.99 5.54
CA THR A 45 -7.04 3.89 6.70
C THR A 45 -5.67 4.14 7.32
N ALA A 46 -5.17 5.36 7.23
CA ALA A 46 -3.82 5.74 7.65
C ALA A 46 -3.84 6.49 8.99
N ARG A 47 -3.06 6.03 9.98
CA ARG A 47 -2.81 6.77 11.24
C ARG A 47 -1.41 7.41 11.28
N GLU A 48 -0.63 7.19 10.23
CA GLU A 48 0.66 7.83 9.98
C GLU A 48 0.73 8.15 8.49
N GLN A 49 1.52 9.15 8.10
CA GLN A 49 1.64 9.52 6.70
C GLN A 49 2.29 8.38 5.91
N THR A 50 1.74 8.02 4.75
CA THR A 50 2.34 7.08 3.81
C THR A 50 2.07 7.53 2.36
N ALA A 51 2.78 6.97 1.39
CA ALA A 51 2.50 7.17 -0.03
C ALA A 51 2.17 5.83 -0.70
N VAL A 52 1.24 5.85 -1.65
CA VAL A 52 0.82 4.68 -2.40
C VAL A 52 0.72 5.00 -3.88
N LYS A 53 1.28 4.12 -4.73
CA LYS A 53 1.04 4.08 -6.18
C LYS A 53 0.02 2.98 -6.46
N ILE A 54 -1.02 3.32 -7.23
CA ILE A 54 -2.21 2.49 -7.42
C ILE A 54 -2.39 2.21 -8.91
N LYS A 55 -2.63 0.94 -9.23
CA LYS A 55 -3.01 0.46 -10.57
C LYS A 55 -4.20 -0.47 -10.42
N GLN A 56 -5.29 -0.22 -11.15
CA GLN A 56 -6.53 -1.00 -11.09
C GLN A 56 -7.06 -1.19 -12.50
N ASP A 57 -7.36 -2.43 -12.89
CA ASP A 57 -7.97 -2.80 -14.18
C ASP A 57 -7.60 -1.88 -15.37
N THR A 58 -8.58 -1.14 -15.90
CA THR A 58 -8.48 -0.21 -17.03
C THR A 58 -8.30 1.24 -16.58
N LEU A 59 -8.16 1.51 -15.28
CA LEU A 59 -7.99 2.85 -14.75
C LEU A 59 -6.54 3.34 -14.94
N PRO A 60 -6.33 4.65 -15.18
CA PRO A 60 -5.00 5.23 -15.20
C PRO A 60 -4.26 5.01 -13.88
N VAL A 61 -2.98 4.67 -13.99
CA VAL A 61 -2.08 4.59 -12.82
C VAL A 61 -2.00 5.96 -12.18
N HIS A 62 -2.18 6.01 -10.86
CA HIS A 62 -2.11 7.25 -10.10
C HIS A 62 -1.43 7.02 -8.76
N SER A 63 -1.19 8.09 -7.99
CA SER A 63 -0.54 8.00 -6.69
C SER A 63 -1.17 8.96 -5.70
N LYS A 64 -1.13 8.59 -4.42
CA LYS A 64 -1.68 9.39 -3.33
C LYS A 64 -0.73 9.40 -2.15
N ILE A 65 -0.61 10.56 -1.50
CA ILE A 65 -0.06 10.65 -0.14
C ILE A 65 -1.24 10.60 0.81
N LEU A 66 -1.27 9.58 1.67
CA LEU A 66 -2.24 9.44 2.74
C LEU A 66 -1.65 10.11 3.99
N ARG A 67 -2.34 11.10 4.55
CA ARG A 67 -1.94 11.75 5.81
C ARG A 67 -2.50 10.98 7.00
N SER A 68 -1.96 11.23 8.18
CA SER A 68 -2.53 10.68 9.41
C SER A 68 -4.01 11.11 9.56
N GLY A 69 -4.88 10.16 9.89
CA GLY A 69 -6.32 10.33 10.00
C GLY A 69 -7.08 10.23 8.68
N MET A 70 -6.42 10.06 7.53
CA MET A 70 -7.11 9.88 6.25
C MET A 70 -7.62 8.45 6.05
N GLU A 71 -8.80 8.37 5.47
CA GLU A 71 -9.33 7.17 4.82
C GLU A 71 -9.40 7.42 3.31
N LEU A 72 -9.05 6.40 2.52
CA LEU A 72 -9.18 6.41 1.07
C LEU A 72 -9.87 5.12 0.64
N ASP A 73 -11.03 5.27 0.03
CA ASP A 73 -11.73 4.21 -0.69
C ASP A 73 -11.32 4.26 -2.16
N LEU A 74 -10.87 3.12 -2.69
CA LEU A 74 -10.54 2.98 -4.10
C LEU A 74 -11.78 2.60 -4.90
N GLU A 75 -11.77 2.95 -6.19
CA GLU A 75 -12.78 2.49 -7.14
C GLU A 75 -12.84 0.96 -7.18
N GLY A 76 -14.01 0.41 -7.48
CA GLY A 76 -14.18 -1.05 -7.61
C GLY A 76 -13.38 -1.61 -8.79
N PHE A 77 -12.84 -2.82 -8.64
CA PHE A 77 -12.13 -3.54 -9.72
C PHE A 77 -12.57 -5.01 -9.79
N ILE A 78 -12.56 -5.60 -10.99
CA ILE A 78 -13.02 -6.96 -11.28
C ILE A 78 -11.84 -7.91 -11.48
N SER A 79 -10.77 -7.50 -12.18
CA SER A 79 -9.69 -8.41 -12.56
C SER A 79 -8.52 -8.37 -11.60
N GLN A 80 -7.89 -7.20 -11.46
CA GLN A 80 -6.70 -7.05 -10.62
C GLN A 80 -6.46 -5.61 -10.17
N ALA A 81 -5.83 -5.49 -9.01
CA ALA A 81 -5.24 -4.25 -8.54
C ALA A 81 -3.82 -4.50 -8.02
N GLU A 82 -2.95 -3.50 -8.18
CA GLU A 82 -1.63 -3.46 -7.59
C GLU A 82 -1.45 -2.14 -6.82
N LEU A 83 -1.03 -2.25 -5.57
CA LEU A 83 -0.71 -1.12 -4.69
C LEU A 83 0.75 -1.25 -4.25
N LEU A 84 1.54 -0.22 -4.53
CA LEU A 84 2.92 -0.10 -4.04
C LEU A 84 2.98 1.00 -2.98
N PHE A 85 3.12 0.60 -1.73
CA PHE A 85 3.25 1.48 -0.58
C PHE A 85 4.71 1.84 -0.34
N SER A 86 4.97 3.08 0.09
CA SER A 86 6.29 3.47 0.57
C SER A 86 6.66 2.79 1.90
N HIS A 87 5.67 2.65 2.77
CA HIS A 87 5.65 1.84 3.98
C HIS A 87 4.21 1.70 4.47
N THR A 88 3.95 0.83 5.45
CA THR A 88 2.60 0.58 5.96
C THR A 88 2.50 0.71 7.48
N LYS A 89 3.45 1.41 8.10
CA LYS A 89 3.37 1.84 9.51
C LYS A 89 2.01 2.45 9.81
N ARG A 90 1.30 1.84 10.77
CA ARG A 90 -0.02 2.30 11.23
C ARG A 90 -1.03 2.51 10.09
N LEU A 91 -0.90 1.72 9.01
CA LEU A 91 -1.85 1.63 7.91
C LEU A 91 -2.68 0.37 8.10
N ARG A 92 -4.01 0.51 7.98
CA ARG A 92 -4.94 -0.60 7.86
C ARG A 92 -5.40 -0.69 6.42
N VAL A 93 -5.32 -1.89 5.84
CA VAL A 93 -5.80 -2.18 4.48
C VAL A 93 -6.92 -3.19 4.58
N ARG A 94 -8.05 -2.90 3.93
CA ARG A 94 -9.19 -3.81 3.84
C ARG A 94 -9.56 -4.08 2.40
N ILE A 95 -10.05 -5.28 2.12
CA ILE A 95 -10.69 -5.64 0.85
C ILE A 95 -12.10 -6.17 1.12
N ASN A 96 -13.13 -5.51 0.57
CA ASN A 96 -14.54 -5.82 0.82
C ASN A 96 -14.86 -5.97 2.32
N GLY A 97 -14.21 -5.15 3.17
CA GLY A 97 -14.35 -5.18 4.62
C GLY A 97 -13.44 -6.18 5.36
N LEU A 98 -12.80 -7.12 4.68
CA LEU A 98 -11.83 -8.05 5.27
C LEU A 98 -10.48 -7.37 5.50
N ASP A 99 -9.93 -7.49 6.71
CA ASP A 99 -8.59 -6.96 7.03
C ASP A 99 -7.47 -7.76 6.37
N LEU A 100 -6.50 -7.05 5.79
CA LEU A 100 -5.29 -7.61 5.20
C LEU A 100 -4.11 -7.41 6.15
N ASP A 101 -4.05 -8.23 7.20
CA ASP A 101 -3.04 -8.10 8.27
C ASP A 101 -1.60 -8.19 7.74
N GLN A 102 -1.37 -8.96 6.67
CA GLN A 102 -0.06 -9.11 6.03
C GLN A 102 0.51 -7.77 5.53
N VAL A 103 -0.34 -6.79 5.20
CA VAL A 103 0.09 -5.51 4.67
C VAL A 103 0.35 -4.49 5.78
N SER A 104 0.11 -4.82 7.05
CA SER A 104 0.11 -3.86 8.14
C SER A 104 1.48 -3.68 8.81
N ASN A 105 1.77 -2.47 9.27
CA ASN A 105 2.87 -2.14 10.19
C ASN A 105 4.29 -2.50 9.75
N TYR A 106 4.62 -2.35 8.46
CA TYR A 106 5.98 -2.51 7.96
C TYR A 106 6.66 -1.16 7.66
N ASN A 107 7.98 -1.09 7.87
CA ASN A 107 8.75 0.15 7.80
C ASN A 107 9.26 0.50 6.40
N TYR A 108 9.17 -0.44 5.45
CA TYR A 108 9.76 -0.34 4.12
C TYR A 108 8.68 -0.65 3.06
N PRO A 109 9.01 -0.63 1.76
CA PRO A 109 8.01 -0.75 0.73
C PRO A 109 7.29 -2.10 0.78
N ILE A 110 6.00 -2.08 0.44
CA ILE A 110 5.20 -3.28 0.22
C ILE A 110 4.50 -3.16 -1.12
N ARG A 111 4.56 -4.22 -1.92
CA ARG A 111 3.72 -4.40 -3.10
C ARG A 111 2.63 -5.42 -2.78
N LEU A 112 1.38 -4.95 -2.73
CA LEU A 112 0.18 -5.77 -2.66
C LEU A 112 -0.37 -5.93 -4.07
N LYS A 113 -0.71 -7.15 -4.47
CA LYS A 113 -1.48 -7.42 -5.68
C LYS A 113 -2.67 -8.31 -5.36
N VAL A 114 -3.84 -7.97 -5.89
CA VAL A 114 -5.08 -8.76 -5.77
C VAL A 114 -5.50 -9.20 -7.17
N ARG A 115 -5.98 -10.44 -7.31
CA ARG A 115 -6.47 -11.04 -8.56
C ARG A 115 -7.78 -11.79 -8.31
N SER A 116 -8.64 -11.90 -9.32
CA SER A 116 -9.95 -12.58 -9.20
C SER A 116 -10.01 -14.04 -9.61
N ASP A 117 -8.98 -14.60 -10.26
CA ASP A 117 -9.03 -15.97 -10.79
C ASP A 117 -7.76 -16.79 -10.48
N PRO A 118 -7.78 -17.63 -9.41
CA PRO A 118 -8.77 -17.59 -8.32
C PRO A 118 -8.61 -16.31 -7.48
N PRO A 119 -9.63 -15.90 -6.70
CA PRO A 119 -9.51 -14.78 -5.78
C PRO A 119 -8.33 -14.96 -4.84
N SER A 120 -7.32 -14.10 -5.00
CA SER A 120 -6.05 -14.24 -4.30
C SER A 120 -5.39 -12.88 -4.06
N MET A 121 -4.51 -12.85 -3.08
CA MET A 121 -3.59 -11.75 -2.86
C MET A 121 -2.15 -12.25 -2.84
N THR A 122 -1.24 -11.44 -3.36
CA THR A 122 0.20 -11.59 -3.15
C THR A 122 0.75 -10.37 -2.45
N VAL A 123 1.62 -10.57 -1.48
CA VAL A 123 2.31 -9.50 -0.78
C VAL A 123 3.82 -9.71 -0.93
N ARG A 124 4.51 -8.67 -1.39
CA ARG A 124 5.98 -8.61 -1.43
C ARG A 124 6.44 -7.50 -0.52
N TRP A 125 7.31 -7.85 0.42
CA TRP A 125 7.98 -6.91 1.30
C TRP A 125 9.38 -6.67 0.76
N TYR A 126 9.83 -5.42 0.83
CA TYR A 126 11.14 -5.03 0.37
C TYR A 126 11.94 -4.45 1.53
N ARG A 127 13.23 -4.75 1.61
CA ARG A 127 14.16 -4.13 2.56
C ARG A 127 15.24 -3.33 1.81
N PRO A 128 15.79 -2.26 2.41
CA PRO A 128 16.86 -1.51 1.79
C PRO A 128 18.06 -2.39 1.42
N ILE A 129 18.71 -2.07 0.29
CA ILE A 129 20.04 -2.58 -0.06
C ILE A 129 21.03 -1.68 0.67
N GLY A 130 21.41 -2.03 1.90
CA GLY A 130 22.31 -1.24 2.73
C GLY A 130 22.10 -1.50 4.21
#